data_AF-A0A3R7RVV5-F1
#
_entry.id   AF-A0A3R7RVV5-F1
#
_cell.length_a   1.000
_cell.length_b   1.000
_cell.length_c   1.000
_cell.angle_alpha   90.00
_cell.angle_beta   90.00
_cell.angle_gamma   90.00
#
_symmetry.space_group_name_H-M   'P 1'
#
loop_
_entity.id
_entity.type
_entity.pdbx_description
1 polymer ?
#
loop_
_entity_poly.entity_id
_entity_poly.type
_entity_poly.pdbx_seq_one_letter_code
_entity_poly.pdbx_strand_id
1 'polypeptide(L)'
;MYSETLLGLPCQNPNAYQGNPFLLRYLSRVTVNSPKNQYLFVYGTLRSDQPEHRTHSPRSLSRSIASVTGTLYELDEGYPLLIVPATSIVLPASRDWLRDWNQATMFDLATIPDPSQERSSHIWGELIEIPLEPDALTKPDKWEGFSLDRPSIYQRVFIPATLADGRMVAAWAYVATQIPTTAKLIPDGFWERPEKLR
;
A
#
# COMPACT_ATOMS: atom_id res chain seq x y z
N MET A 1 -22.55 -64.28 -4.21
CA MET A 1 -22.47 -63.40 -5.40
C MET A 1 -23.46 -62.27 -5.20
N TYR A 2 -22.98 -61.10 -4.80
CA TYR A 2 -23.24 -59.76 -5.35
C TYR A 2 -22.58 -58.74 -4.41
N SER A 3 -21.99 -57.74 -5.04
CA SER A 3 -21.14 -56.67 -4.52
C SER A 3 -21.94 -55.61 -3.77
N GLU A 4 -21.35 -54.95 -2.75
CA GLU A 4 -21.67 -53.56 -2.41
C GLU A 4 -20.60 -52.89 -1.50
N THR A 5 -19.92 -51.90 -2.10
CA THR A 5 -19.53 -50.56 -1.62
C THR A 5 -19.37 -50.28 -0.12
N LEU A 6 -18.16 -49.89 0.30
CA LEU A 6 -17.85 -48.69 1.13
C LEU A 6 -16.34 -48.66 1.45
N LEU A 7 -15.53 -48.03 0.58
CA LEU A 7 -14.19 -47.61 0.96
C LEU A 7 -14.33 -46.37 1.84
N GLY A 8 -14.38 -46.63 3.15
CA GLY A 8 -14.18 -45.61 4.17
C GLY A 8 -12.80 -44.97 4.01
N LEU A 9 -12.77 -43.66 4.23
CA LEU A 9 -11.54 -42.95 4.57
C LEU A 9 -10.88 -43.61 5.78
N PRO A 10 -9.58 -43.93 5.77
CA PRO A 10 -8.83 -44.05 7.00
C PRO A 10 -7.96 -42.82 7.19
N CYS A 11 -8.24 -42.16 8.31
CA CYS A 11 -7.28 -41.66 9.28
C CYS A 11 -5.97 -41.03 8.77
N GLN A 12 -5.84 -39.74 9.13
CA GLN A 12 -4.60 -38.99 9.26
C GLN A 12 -3.42 -39.86 9.70
N ASN A 13 -2.37 -39.89 8.88
CA ASN A 13 -1.08 -40.45 9.25
C ASN A 13 -0.16 -39.31 9.73
N PRO A 14 0.25 -39.26 11.02
CA PRO A 14 1.05 -38.18 11.57
C PRO A 14 2.54 -38.23 11.20
N ASN A 15 2.96 -39.12 10.29
CA ASN A 15 4.38 -39.32 9.93
C ASN A 15 4.75 -38.98 8.47
N ALA A 16 3.95 -38.19 7.74
CA ALA A 16 4.25 -37.83 6.36
C ALA A 16 5.43 -36.83 6.16
N TYR A 17 6.05 -36.34 7.23
CA TYR A 17 7.15 -35.37 7.19
C TYR A 17 8.52 -35.94 7.59
N GLN A 18 8.77 -37.23 7.36
CA GLN A 18 10.14 -37.73 7.43
C GLN A 18 10.88 -37.48 6.11
N GLY A 19 11.54 -36.31 6.06
CA GLY A 19 12.79 -36.11 5.33
C GLY A 19 12.74 -36.36 3.82
N ASN A 20 11.88 -35.65 3.09
CA ASN A 20 12.04 -35.57 1.64
C ASN A 20 13.23 -34.63 1.31
N PRO A 21 14.36 -35.15 0.79
CA PRO A 21 15.53 -34.33 0.48
C PRO A 21 15.27 -33.31 -0.64
N PHE A 22 14.21 -33.48 -1.43
CA PHE A 22 13.76 -32.46 -2.39
C PHE A 22 13.04 -31.30 -1.70
N LEU A 23 12.24 -31.54 -0.64
CA LEU A 23 11.64 -30.46 0.15
C LEU A 23 12.68 -29.70 0.97
N LEU A 24 13.66 -30.39 1.56
CA LEU A 24 14.78 -29.73 2.24
C LEU A 24 15.68 -28.95 1.27
N ARG A 25 15.87 -29.43 0.03
CA ARG A 25 16.61 -28.72 -1.02
C ARG A 25 15.79 -27.57 -1.65
N TYR A 26 14.48 -27.68 -1.67
CA TYR A 26 13.56 -26.59 -2.04
C TYR A 26 13.57 -25.50 -0.96
N LEU A 27 13.37 -25.87 0.31
CA LEU A 27 13.38 -24.95 1.45
C LEU A 27 14.77 -24.33 1.73
N SER A 28 15.87 -25.00 1.39
CA SER A 28 17.23 -24.43 1.49
C SER A 28 17.67 -23.60 0.28
N ARG A 29 17.02 -23.76 -0.89
CA ARG A 29 17.23 -22.91 -2.07
C ARG A 29 16.28 -21.71 -2.13
N VAL A 30 15.21 -21.76 -1.36
CA VAL A 30 14.38 -20.61 -1.01
C VAL A 30 15.05 -19.91 0.19
N THR A 31 16.28 -19.44 0.00
CA THR A 31 16.65 -18.17 0.63
C THR A 31 15.93 -17.11 -0.20
N VAL A 32 14.60 -17.05 -0.07
CA VAL A 32 13.87 -15.83 -0.43
C VAL A 32 14.52 -14.81 0.48
N ASN A 33 15.32 -13.94 -0.11
CA ASN A 33 15.78 -12.75 0.55
C ASN A 33 14.49 -12.06 0.97
N SER A 34 14.11 -12.18 2.25
CA SER A 34 12.88 -11.56 2.74
C SER A 34 12.97 -10.10 2.34
N PRO A 35 11.92 -9.53 1.72
CA PRO A 35 11.96 -8.14 1.34
C PRO A 35 12.36 -7.34 2.57
N LYS A 36 13.43 -6.55 2.46
CA LYS A 36 13.93 -5.77 3.59
C LYS A 36 13.20 -4.43 3.71
N ASN A 37 12.52 -4.05 2.64
CA ASN A 37 11.99 -2.73 2.41
C ASN A 37 10.56 -2.83 1.87
N GLN A 38 9.78 -1.78 2.09
CA GLN A 38 8.46 -1.54 1.53
C GLN A 38 8.38 -0.11 1.02
N TYR A 39 7.29 0.24 0.33
CA TYR A 39 7.10 1.57 -0.23
C TYR A 39 5.91 2.31 0.39
N LEU A 40 6.08 3.61 0.59
CA LEU A 40 5.04 4.55 0.96
C LEU A 40 5.02 5.68 -0.09
N PHE A 41 3.88 5.85 -0.76
CA PHE A 41 3.62 7.00 -1.61
C PHE A 41 3.08 8.16 -0.76
N VAL A 42 3.71 9.33 -0.88
CA VAL A 42 3.30 10.57 -0.19
C VAL A 42 3.10 11.69 -1.21
N TYR A 43 2.04 12.47 -1.04
CA TYR A 43 1.63 13.51 -1.99
C TYR A 43 1.41 14.88 -1.32
N GLY A 44 1.61 14.97 -0.01
CA GLY A 44 1.29 16.14 0.81
C GLY A 44 2.36 16.49 1.82
N THR A 45 1.94 16.79 3.06
CA THR A 45 2.82 17.21 4.16
C THR A 45 3.90 16.19 4.53
N LEU A 46 3.73 14.91 4.19
CA LEU A 46 4.76 13.89 4.38
C LEU A 46 5.89 13.90 3.32
N ARG A 47 5.77 14.70 2.24
CA ARG A 47 6.82 14.85 1.22
C ARG A 47 8.07 15.54 1.78
N SER A 48 9.24 15.22 1.22
CA SER A 48 10.53 15.64 1.76
C SER A 48 10.79 17.15 1.77
N ASP A 49 10.09 17.90 0.91
CA ASP A 49 10.13 19.35 0.84
C ASP A 49 9.27 20.06 1.90
N GLN A 50 8.55 19.29 2.74
CA GLN A 50 7.63 19.82 3.74
C GLN A 50 8.19 19.76 5.17
N PRO A 51 7.88 20.74 6.04
CA PRO A 51 8.34 20.75 7.44
C PRO A 51 7.97 19.49 8.23
N GLU A 52 6.78 18.96 8.00
CA GLU A 52 6.23 17.82 8.73
C GLU A 52 7.02 16.53 8.48
N HIS A 53 7.70 16.41 7.34
CA HIS A 53 8.48 15.24 6.94
C HIS A 53 9.47 14.79 8.02
N ARG A 54 10.23 15.73 8.59
CA ARG A 54 11.28 15.40 9.58
C ARG A 54 10.72 14.71 10.82
N THR A 55 9.50 15.09 11.22
CA THR A 55 8.88 14.63 12.47
C THR A 55 7.99 13.42 12.24
N HIS A 56 7.26 13.41 11.13
CA HIS A 56 6.14 12.50 10.89
C HIS A 56 6.42 11.44 9.83
N SER A 57 7.36 11.66 8.91
CA SER A 57 7.68 10.66 7.89
C SER A 57 8.48 9.49 8.49
N PRO A 58 8.33 8.29 7.90
CA PRO A 58 9.10 7.12 8.29
C PRO A 58 10.60 7.31 7.99
N ARG A 59 11.44 6.41 8.52
CA ARG A 59 12.86 6.37 8.14
C ARG A 59 12.97 6.02 6.65
N SER A 60 13.37 7.00 5.84
CA SER A 60 13.60 6.81 4.41
C SER A 60 14.95 6.15 4.14
N LEU A 61 14.95 5.11 3.31
CA LEU A 61 16.12 4.46 2.72
C LEU A 61 16.49 5.10 1.39
N SER A 62 15.48 5.38 0.57
CA SER A 62 15.59 6.12 -0.69
C SER A 62 14.27 6.83 -1.01
N ARG A 63 14.29 7.72 -2.00
CA ARG A 63 13.13 8.44 -2.51
C ARG A 63 13.22 8.59 -4.01
N SER A 64 12.08 8.56 -4.68
CA SER A 64 11.94 8.84 -6.10
C SER A 64 10.65 9.59 -6.37
N ILE A 65 10.64 10.44 -7.41
CA ILE A 65 9.39 11.01 -7.91
C ILE A 65 8.52 9.86 -8.45
N ALA A 66 7.24 9.89 -8.10
CA ALA A 66 6.26 8.94 -8.58
C ALA A 66 4.91 9.64 -8.76
N SER A 67 4.00 8.96 -9.44
CA SER A 67 2.61 9.35 -9.49
C SER A 67 1.69 8.19 -9.14
N VAL A 68 0.50 8.52 -8.68
CA VAL A 68 -0.60 7.56 -8.54
C VAL A 68 -1.80 8.10 -9.29
N THR A 69 -2.78 7.25 -9.48
CA THR A 69 -4.04 7.64 -10.07
C THR A 69 -5.01 8.10 -8.99
N GLY A 70 -5.63 9.25 -9.22
CA GLY A 70 -6.75 9.67 -8.39
C GLY A 70 -7.21 11.08 -8.67
N THR A 71 -7.82 11.66 -7.64
CA THR A 71 -8.24 13.05 -7.62
C THR A 71 -7.78 13.66 -6.30
N LEU A 72 -7.12 14.81 -6.40
CA LEU A 72 -6.56 15.50 -5.25
C LEU A 72 -7.44 16.70 -4.88
N TYR A 73 -7.65 16.90 -3.59
CA TYR A 73 -8.42 18.01 -3.05
C TYR A 73 -7.62 18.73 -1.96
N GLU A 74 -7.88 20.02 -1.78
CA GLU A 74 -7.45 20.79 -0.62
C GLU A 74 -8.61 20.88 0.37
N LEU A 75 -8.36 20.51 1.63
CA LEU A 75 -9.29 20.77 2.74
C LEU A 75 -9.29 22.27 3.11
N ASP A 76 -10.31 22.73 3.84
CA ASP A 76 -10.37 24.13 4.29
C ASP A 76 -9.13 24.52 5.12
N GLU A 77 -8.63 23.58 5.93
CA GLU A 77 -7.42 23.70 6.73
C GLU A 77 -6.13 23.80 5.88
N GLY A 78 -6.19 23.48 4.58
CA GLY A 78 -5.07 23.56 3.63
C GLY A 78 -4.34 22.25 3.39
N TYR A 79 -4.73 21.17 4.06
CA TYR A 79 -4.12 19.85 3.87
C TYR A 79 -4.67 19.15 2.62
N PRO A 80 -3.83 18.34 1.93
CA PRO A 80 -4.27 17.61 0.76
C PRO A 80 -5.04 16.35 1.12
N LEU A 81 -6.01 16.00 0.30
CA LEU A 81 -6.84 14.80 0.40
C LEU A 81 -6.85 14.08 -0.94
N LEU A 82 -6.39 12.82 -0.95
CA LEU A 82 -6.40 11.97 -2.14
C LEU A 82 -7.60 11.02 -2.14
N ILE A 83 -8.36 11.02 -3.23
CA ILE A 83 -9.35 9.98 -3.55
C ILE A 83 -8.81 9.15 -4.70
N VAL A 84 -8.90 7.82 -4.58
CA VAL A 84 -8.54 6.89 -5.66
C VAL A 84 -9.76 6.10 -6.10
N PRO A 85 -9.85 5.65 -7.36
CA PRO A 85 -10.84 4.68 -7.78
C PRO A 85 -10.76 3.41 -6.92
N ALA A 86 -11.91 2.85 -6.53
CA ALA A 86 -11.94 1.62 -5.74
C ALA A 86 -11.26 0.44 -6.46
N THR A 87 -11.29 0.45 -7.80
CA THR A 87 -10.60 -0.50 -8.69
C THR A 87 -9.07 -0.42 -8.63
N SER A 88 -8.52 0.70 -8.16
CA SER A 88 -7.07 0.89 -7.99
C SER A 88 -6.54 0.41 -6.62
N ILE A 89 -7.44 0.08 -5.69
CA ILE A 89 -7.06 -0.40 -4.35
C ILE A 89 -6.76 -1.90 -4.44
N VAL A 90 -5.51 -2.27 -4.17
CA VAL A 90 -5.08 -3.68 -4.15
C VAL A 90 -5.58 -4.37 -2.88
N LEU A 91 -5.35 -3.75 -1.72
CA LEU A 91 -5.91 -4.16 -0.44
C LEU A 91 -5.88 -3.03 0.59
N PRO A 92 -6.82 -3.01 1.55
CA PRO A 92 -6.73 -2.15 2.73
C PRO A 92 -5.68 -2.68 3.72
N ALA A 93 -5.16 -1.79 4.57
CA ALA A 93 -4.28 -2.18 5.67
C ALA A 93 -5.02 -3.07 6.69
N SER A 94 -4.28 -4.03 7.25
CA SER A 94 -4.71 -4.91 8.33
C SER A 94 -3.69 -4.86 9.48
N ARG A 95 -3.93 -5.66 10.53
CA ARG A 95 -2.99 -5.82 11.64
C ARG A 95 -1.74 -6.63 11.25
N ASP A 96 -1.82 -7.41 10.17
CA ASP A 96 -0.73 -8.24 9.67
C ASP A 96 -0.04 -7.56 8.49
N TRP A 97 0.76 -6.55 8.83
CA TRP A 97 1.45 -5.69 7.85
C TRP A 97 2.38 -6.49 6.92
N LEU A 98 2.97 -7.60 7.40
CA LEU A 98 3.87 -8.43 6.61
C LEU A 98 3.08 -9.26 5.59
N ARG A 99 1.94 -9.82 5.99
CA ARG A 99 1.02 -10.47 5.05
C ARG A 99 0.52 -9.48 4.00
N ASP A 100 0.11 -8.29 4.42
CA ASP A 100 -0.39 -7.26 3.52
C ASP A 100 0.66 -6.91 2.44
N TRP A 101 1.91 -6.67 2.86
CA TRP A 101 3.02 -6.39 1.94
C TRP A 101 3.30 -7.55 0.98
N ASN A 102 3.34 -8.79 1.48
CA ASN A 102 3.57 -9.96 0.65
C ASN A 102 2.44 -10.15 -0.39
N GLN A 103 1.19 -9.90 0.01
CA GLN A 103 0.05 -9.99 -0.91
C GLN A 103 0.08 -8.86 -1.95
N ALA A 104 0.39 -7.63 -1.54
CA ALA A 104 0.49 -6.49 -2.43
C ALA A 104 1.58 -6.66 -3.50
N THR A 105 2.74 -7.17 -3.11
CA THR A 105 3.89 -7.35 -4.00
C THR A 105 3.75 -8.52 -4.95
N MET A 106 2.94 -9.52 -4.61
CA MET A 106 2.57 -10.63 -5.50
C MET A 106 1.40 -10.29 -6.43
N PHE A 107 0.68 -9.19 -6.16
CA PHE A 107 -0.44 -8.79 -7.00
C PHE A 107 0.04 -8.33 -8.37
N ASP A 108 -0.61 -8.82 -9.43
CA ASP A 108 -0.33 -8.38 -10.78
C ASP A 108 -0.93 -6.99 -11.03
N LEU A 109 -0.14 -5.95 -10.81
CA LEU A 109 -0.55 -4.55 -10.96
C LEU A 109 -1.00 -4.22 -12.40
N ALA A 110 -0.57 -5.00 -13.40
CA ALA A 110 -1.02 -4.81 -14.79
C ALA A 110 -2.51 -5.17 -15.00
N THR A 111 -3.12 -5.88 -14.03
CA THR A 111 -4.57 -6.17 -14.04
C THR A 111 -5.42 -5.01 -13.53
N ILE A 112 -4.81 -4.00 -12.91
CA ILE A 112 -5.51 -2.79 -12.48
C ILE A 112 -5.88 -2.02 -13.75
N PRO A 113 -7.17 -1.70 -13.98
CA PRO A 113 -7.60 -0.99 -15.17
C PRO A 113 -6.79 0.29 -15.38
N ASP A 114 -6.36 0.53 -16.62
CA ASP A 114 -5.67 1.79 -16.95
C ASP A 114 -6.63 2.95 -16.64
N PRO A 115 -6.27 3.78 -15.67
CA PRO A 115 -7.16 4.83 -15.23
C PRO A 115 -7.19 6.03 -16.16
N SER A 116 -6.48 6.00 -17.29
CA SER A 116 -6.74 6.89 -18.43
C SER A 116 -8.17 6.74 -18.97
N GLN A 117 -8.84 5.61 -18.70
CA GLN A 117 -10.24 5.37 -19.07
C GLN A 117 -11.24 5.96 -18.06
N GLU A 118 -10.81 6.18 -16.83
CA GLU A 118 -11.56 6.94 -15.83
C GLU A 118 -11.11 8.42 -15.93
N ARG A 119 -11.94 9.42 -15.59
CA ARG A 119 -11.53 10.84 -15.63
C ARG A 119 -10.54 11.21 -14.50
N SER A 120 -9.68 10.27 -14.11
CA SER A 120 -8.70 10.38 -13.04
C SER A 120 -7.44 11.09 -13.55
N SER A 121 -6.88 11.95 -12.70
CA SER A 121 -5.64 12.66 -12.99
C SER A 121 -4.44 11.92 -12.38
N HIS A 122 -3.24 12.19 -12.91
CA HIS A 122 -2.00 11.76 -12.28
C HIS A 122 -1.72 12.65 -11.08
N ILE A 123 -1.65 12.04 -9.90
CA ILE A 123 -1.33 12.71 -8.65
C ILE A 123 0.16 12.52 -8.39
N TRP A 124 0.90 13.62 -8.38
CA TRP A 124 2.35 13.63 -8.27
C TRP A 124 2.79 13.72 -6.80
N GLY A 125 3.82 12.95 -6.48
CA GLY A 125 4.37 12.86 -5.14
C GLY A 125 5.72 12.17 -5.11
N GLU A 126 6.06 11.63 -3.94
CA GLU A 126 7.26 10.87 -3.70
C GLU A 126 6.92 9.44 -3.33
N LEU A 127 7.62 8.49 -3.94
CA LEU A 127 7.71 7.13 -3.44
C LEU A 127 8.89 7.06 -2.47
N ILE A 128 8.61 6.77 -1.21
CA ILE A 128 9.61 6.59 -0.17
C ILE A 128 9.82 5.09 0.03
N GLU A 129 11.06 4.64 -0.14
CA GLU A 129 11.47 3.31 0.29
C GLU A 129 11.77 3.35 1.79
N ILE A 130 11.15 2.44 2.54
CA ILE A 130 11.26 2.37 4.00
C ILE A 130 11.53 0.94 4.45
N PRO A 131 12.10 0.72 5.64
CA PRO A 131 12.30 -0.61 6.18
C PRO A 131 10.98 -1.38 6.31
N LEU A 132 11.06 -2.68 6.07
CA LEU A 132 9.96 -3.60 6.33
C LEU A 132 9.99 -4.01 7.82
N GLU A 133 9.53 -3.10 8.68
CA GLU A 133 9.54 -3.21 10.14
C GLU A 133 8.15 -2.90 10.72
N PRO A 134 7.75 -3.51 11.86
CA PRO A 134 6.40 -3.35 12.43
C PRO A 134 5.99 -1.90 12.75
N ASP A 135 6.94 -1.06 13.14
CA ASP A 135 6.73 0.30 13.61
C ASP A 135 7.10 1.36 12.56
N ALA A 136 7.53 0.94 11.36
CA ALA A 136 7.99 1.84 10.30
C ALA A 136 6.96 2.93 9.98
N LEU A 137 5.66 2.60 10.05
CA LEU A 137 4.57 3.50 9.71
C LEU A 137 3.85 4.11 10.93
N THR A 138 4.33 3.90 12.16
CA THR A 138 3.67 4.43 13.36
C THR A 138 3.59 5.96 13.38
N LYS A 139 4.65 6.64 12.95
CA LYS A 139 4.69 8.12 12.88
C LYS A 139 3.71 8.69 11.84
N PRO A 140 3.71 8.23 10.57
CA PRO A 140 2.75 8.74 9.60
C PRO A 140 1.31 8.33 9.95
N ASP A 141 1.07 7.14 10.51
CA ASP A 141 -0.28 6.76 10.98
C ASP A 141 -0.85 7.72 12.00
N LYS A 142 -0.02 8.15 12.97
CA LYS A 142 -0.42 9.14 13.97
C LYS A 142 -0.71 10.51 13.35
N TRP A 143 0.10 10.93 12.37
CA TRP A 143 -0.04 12.22 11.70
C TRP A 143 -1.29 12.29 10.84
N GLU A 144 -1.52 11.27 10.02
CA GLU A 144 -2.69 11.15 9.14
C GLU A 144 -3.97 10.75 9.90
N GLY A 145 -3.86 10.50 11.22
CA GLY A 145 -4.97 10.09 12.07
C GLY A 145 -5.52 8.69 11.73
N PHE A 146 -4.79 7.89 10.95
CA PHE A 146 -5.18 6.54 10.58
C PHE A 146 -5.23 5.62 11.79
N SER A 147 -6.25 4.76 11.82
CA SER A 147 -6.39 3.72 12.85
C SER A 147 -7.28 2.59 12.35
N LEU A 148 -6.89 1.35 12.65
CA LEU A 148 -7.70 0.16 12.38
C LEU A 148 -8.89 0.01 13.34
N ASP A 149 -8.81 0.65 14.51
CA ASP A 149 -9.79 0.47 15.60
C ASP A 149 -10.90 1.52 15.65
N ARG A 150 -10.79 2.58 14.84
CA ARG A 150 -11.75 3.70 14.84
C ARG A 150 -11.89 4.28 13.44
N PRO A 151 -13.04 4.89 13.11
CA PRO A 151 -13.18 5.65 11.89
C PRO A 151 -12.07 6.70 11.75
N SER A 152 -11.52 6.82 10.54
CA SER A 152 -10.46 7.75 10.21
C SER A 152 -10.75 8.38 8.84
N ILE A 153 -10.46 9.68 8.69
CA ILE A 153 -10.63 10.41 7.43
C ILE A 153 -9.79 9.75 6.34
N TYR A 154 -8.53 9.46 6.68
CA TYR A 154 -7.62 8.70 5.83
C TYR A 154 -7.63 7.22 6.21
N GLN A 155 -7.74 6.38 5.20
CA GLN A 155 -7.46 4.95 5.25
C GLN A 155 -6.09 4.69 4.63
N ARG A 156 -5.33 3.76 5.20
CA ARG A 156 -4.09 3.29 4.58
C ARG A 156 -4.39 2.07 3.71
N VAL A 157 -3.99 2.14 2.44
CA VAL A 157 -4.27 1.13 1.42
C VAL A 157 -3.03 0.88 0.57
N PHE A 158 -2.95 -0.28 -0.08
CA PHE A 158 -2.02 -0.49 -1.19
C PHE A 158 -2.64 -0.03 -2.50
N ILE A 159 -1.89 0.79 -3.24
CA ILE A 159 -2.22 1.24 -4.59
C ILE A 159 -0.98 1.12 -5.50
N PRO A 160 -1.16 1.05 -6.82
CA PRO A 160 -0.05 1.17 -7.75
C PRO A 160 0.49 2.60 -7.76
N ALA A 161 1.80 2.73 -7.58
CA ALA A 161 2.55 3.95 -7.84
C ALA A 161 3.44 3.76 -9.07
N THR A 162 3.35 4.71 -10.00
CA THR A 162 4.10 4.70 -11.26
C THR A 162 5.33 5.58 -11.11
N LEU A 163 6.50 4.99 -11.33
CA LEU A 163 7.79 5.67 -11.37
C LEU A 163 8.00 6.41 -12.70
N ALA A 164 8.98 7.31 -12.75
CA ALA A 164 9.30 8.08 -13.95
C ALA A 164 9.68 7.22 -15.18
N ASP A 165 10.15 5.99 -14.96
CA ASP A 165 10.47 5.02 -16.02
C ASP A 165 9.25 4.18 -16.46
N GLY A 166 8.06 4.48 -15.94
CA GLY A 166 6.82 3.76 -16.24
C GLY A 166 6.61 2.48 -15.45
N ARG A 167 7.58 2.04 -14.62
CA ARG A 167 7.37 0.87 -13.76
C ARG A 167 6.34 1.18 -12.67
N MET A 168 5.42 0.25 -12.47
CA MET A 168 4.46 0.28 -11.37
C MET A 168 4.98 -0.54 -10.19
N VAL A 169 4.84 0.01 -8.99
CA VAL A 169 5.17 -0.67 -7.73
C VAL A 169 4.01 -0.54 -6.76
N ALA A 170 3.75 -1.58 -5.97
CA ALA A 170 2.75 -1.52 -4.92
C ALA A 170 3.28 -0.68 -3.77
N ALA A 171 2.53 0.34 -3.37
CA ALA A 171 2.91 1.25 -2.30
C ALA A 171 1.75 1.46 -1.34
N TRP A 172 2.06 1.60 -0.05
CA TRP A 172 1.12 2.18 0.89
C TRP A 172 0.81 3.61 0.46
N ALA A 173 -0.44 4.03 0.64
CA ALA A 173 -0.86 5.42 0.54
C ALA A 173 -1.98 5.68 1.55
N TYR A 174 -2.04 6.91 2.02
CA TYR A 174 -3.18 7.41 2.80
C TYR A 174 -4.19 8.02 1.84
N VAL A 175 -5.39 7.45 1.78
CA VAL A 175 -6.46 7.90 0.88
C VAL A 175 -7.71 8.18 1.70
N ALA A 176 -8.48 9.18 1.32
CA ALA A 176 -9.78 9.40 1.93
C ALA A 176 -10.85 8.50 1.30
N THR A 177 -11.86 8.17 2.09
CA THR A 177 -13.05 7.43 1.62
C THR A 177 -14.23 8.34 1.30
N GLN A 178 -14.16 9.60 1.75
CA GLN A 178 -15.20 10.60 1.57
C GLN A 178 -14.57 11.96 1.29
N ILE A 179 -15.23 12.75 0.46
CA ILE A 179 -14.82 14.12 0.14
C ILE A 179 -15.69 15.05 1.00
N PRO A 180 -15.10 15.85 1.91
CA PRO A 180 -15.83 16.89 2.61
C PRO A 180 -16.44 17.89 1.62
N THR A 181 -17.63 18.41 1.90
CA THR A 181 -18.34 19.33 1.00
C THR A 181 -17.59 20.63 0.73
N THR A 182 -16.67 21.01 1.61
CA THR A 182 -15.86 22.22 1.50
C THR A 182 -14.52 21.98 0.79
N ALA A 183 -14.15 20.72 0.53
CA ALA A 183 -12.89 20.39 -0.11
C ALA A 183 -12.85 20.90 -1.56
N LYS A 184 -11.74 21.53 -1.94
CA LYS A 184 -11.56 22.15 -3.25
C LYS A 184 -10.71 21.26 -4.14
N LEU A 185 -11.15 21.01 -5.37
CA LEU A 185 -10.38 20.23 -6.33
C LEU A 185 -9.04 20.89 -6.65
N ILE A 186 -7.96 20.10 -6.66
CA ILE A 186 -6.64 20.46 -7.18
C ILE A 186 -6.48 19.79 -8.56
N PRO A 187 -6.65 20.54 -9.67
CA PRO A 187 -6.83 19.96 -10.99
C PRO A 187 -5.54 19.44 -11.65
N ASP A 188 -4.37 19.92 -11.24
CA ASP A 188 -3.07 19.52 -11.78
C ASP A 188 -2.46 18.30 -11.08
N GLY A 189 -3.12 17.80 -10.04
CA GLY A 189 -2.69 16.64 -9.27
C GLY A 189 -1.40 16.85 -8.49
N PHE A 190 -0.98 18.09 -8.24
CA PHE A 190 0.19 18.38 -7.43
C PHE A 190 -0.19 19.33 -6.30
N TRP A 191 -0.01 18.89 -5.05
CA TRP A 191 -0.26 19.76 -3.92
C TRP A 191 0.93 20.68 -3.67
N GLU A 192 0.66 21.97 -3.70
CA GLU A 192 1.55 23.02 -3.21
C GLU A 192 1.11 23.47 -1.82
N ARG A 193 2.06 23.68 -0.91
CA ARG A 193 1.73 24.14 0.44
C ARG A 193 1.07 25.53 0.37
N PRO A 194 -0.19 25.67 0.81
CA PRO A 194 -0.86 26.96 0.79
C PRO A 194 -0.27 27.90 1.84
N GLU A 195 -0.38 29.21 1.61
CA GLU A 195 0.17 30.24 2.50
C GLU A 195 -0.34 30.12 3.95
N LYS A 196 -1.58 29.66 4.14
CA LYS A 196 -2.21 29.48 5.45
C LYS A 196 -1.48 28.47 6.36
N LEU A 197 -0.66 27.59 5.79
CA LEU A 197 0.13 26.59 6.51
C LEU A 197 1.60 27.01 6.68
N ARG A 198 2.01 28.19 6.20
CA ARG A 198 3.41 28.66 6.32
C ARG A 198 3.71 29.25 7.69
#